data_AF-U3PEM5-F1
#
_entry.id   AF-U3PEM5-F1
#
_cell.length_a   1.000
_cell.length_b   1.000
_cell.length_c   1.000
_cell.angle_alpha   90.00
_cell.angle_beta   90.00
_cell.angle_gamma   90.00
#
_symmetry.space_group_name_H-M   'P 1'
#
loop_
_entity.id
_entity.type
_entity.pdbx_description
1 polymer ?
#
loop_
_entity_poly.entity_id
_entity_poly.type
_entity_poly.pdbx_seq_one_letter_code
_entity_poly.pdbx_strand_id
1 'polypeptide(L)'
;MKNEYREIESTLDLLLMVLSDSFSESESIEVQEFIDVGEYGIALETIIDIINEESKNITNEAEFLIEKAGRIMNMDTTSIVDKISKHIDK
;
A
#
# COMPACT_ATOMS: atom_id res chain seq x y z
N MET A 1 17.23 9.50 -6.28
CA MET A 1 16.09 10.19 -6.91
C MET A 1 15.41 9.38 -8.02
N LYS A 2 15.86 9.36 -9.29
CA LYS A 2 15.12 8.62 -10.36
C LYS A 2 14.93 7.12 -10.11
N ASN A 3 15.89 6.46 -9.46
CA ASN A 3 15.78 5.03 -9.15
C ASN A 3 14.85 4.76 -7.97
N GLU A 4 14.76 5.67 -7.00
CA GLU A 4 13.89 5.53 -5.83
C GLU A 4 12.42 5.63 -6.24
N TYR A 5 12.05 6.60 -7.10
CA TYR A 5 10.68 6.71 -7.59
C TYR A 5 10.21 5.49 -8.36
N ARG A 6 11.07 4.93 -9.23
CA ARG A 6 10.75 3.67 -9.93
C ARG A 6 10.58 2.49 -8.97
N GLU A 7 11.38 2.46 -7.91
CA GLU A 7 11.27 1.41 -6.89
C GLU A 7 9.98 1.56 -6.07
N ILE A 8 9.56 2.78 -5.77
CA ILE A 8 8.29 3.09 -5.13
C ILE A 8 7.13 2.66 -6.02
N GLU A 9 7.08 3.14 -7.28
CA GLU A 9 6.06 2.77 -8.27
C GLU A 9 5.94 1.25 -8.39
N SER A 10 7.06 0.56 -8.66
CA SER A 10 7.05 -0.90 -8.82
C SER A 10 6.60 -1.63 -7.55
N THR A 11 6.87 -1.06 -6.37
CA THR A 11 6.44 -1.65 -5.10
C THR A 11 4.95 -1.43 -4.86
N LEU A 12 4.42 -0.25 -5.18
CA LEU A 12 2.99 0.07 -5.06
C LEU A 12 2.15 -0.67 -6.10
N ASP A 13 2.62 -0.79 -7.34
CA ASP A 13 1.96 -1.59 -8.39
C ASP A 13 1.87 -3.07 -7.98
N LEU A 14 2.97 -3.62 -7.46
CA LEU A 14 2.99 -4.99 -6.95
C LEU A 14 2.05 -5.15 -5.74
N LEU A 15 2.02 -4.18 -4.84
CA LEU A 15 1.11 -4.17 -3.70
C LEU A 15 -0.35 -4.18 -4.15
N LEU A 16 -0.74 -3.36 -5.13
CA LEU A 16 -2.09 -3.39 -5.71
C LEU A 16 -2.42 -4.72 -6.36
N MET A 17 -1.45 -5.35 -7.04
CA MET A 17 -1.64 -6.68 -7.60
C MET A 17 -1.92 -7.72 -6.50
N VAL A 18 -1.17 -7.71 -5.39
CA VAL A 18 -1.39 -8.63 -4.25
C VAL A 18 -2.73 -8.34 -3.56
N LEU A 19 -3.15 -7.08 -3.50
CA LEU A 19 -4.42 -6.68 -2.90
C LEU A 19 -5.63 -6.92 -3.80
N SER A 20 -5.45 -7.32 -5.07
CA SER A 20 -6.55 -7.45 -6.05
C SER A 20 -7.65 -8.45 -5.66
N ASP A 21 -7.34 -9.44 -4.81
CA ASP A 21 -8.34 -10.38 -4.28
C ASP A 21 -9.14 -9.78 -3.10
N SER A 22 -8.61 -8.75 -2.43
CA SER A 22 -9.25 -8.08 -1.28
C SER A 22 -9.90 -6.75 -1.66
N PHE A 23 -9.31 -6.03 -2.61
CA PHE A 23 -9.77 -4.72 -3.05
C PHE A 23 -10.82 -4.86 -4.15
N SER A 24 -11.81 -3.97 -4.14
CA SER A 24 -12.71 -3.82 -5.28
C SER A 24 -12.00 -3.11 -6.43
N GLU A 25 -12.53 -3.26 -7.65
CA GLU A 25 -11.98 -2.56 -8.83
C GLU A 25 -11.93 -1.03 -8.61
N SER A 26 -12.97 -0.45 -8.00
CA SER A 26 -12.99 0.99 -7.69
C SER A 26 -11.93 1.41 -6.68
N GLU A 27 -11.68 0.60 -5.65
CA GLU A 27 -10.63 0.87 -4.65
C GLU A 27 -9.24 0.81 -5.30
N SER A 28 -8.99 -0.17 -6.17
CA SER A 28 -7.72 -0.27 -6.90
C SER A 28 -7.52 0.91 -7.87
N ILE A 29 -8.58 1.35 -8.56
CA ILE A 29 -8.52 2.50 -9.47
C ILE A 29 -8.18 3.78 -8.71
N GLU A 30 -8.84 4.04 -7.58
CA GLU A 30 -8.57 5.22 -6.76
C GLU A 30 -7.09 5.31 -6.35
N VAL A 31 -6.50 4.21 -5.89
CA VAL A 31 -5.08 4.17 -5.53
C VAL A 31 -4.19 4.35 -6.76
N GLN A 32 -4.51 3.70 -7.88
CA GLN A 32 -3.74 3.82 -9.12
C GLN A 32 -3.69 5.26 -9.64
N GLU A 33 -4.79 6.00 -9.52
CA GLU A 33 -4.85 7.42 -9.91
C GLU A 33 -3.80 8.26 -9.19
N PHE A 34 -3.49 7.97 -7.92
CA PHE A 34 -2.42 8.64 -7.17
C PHE A 34 -1.02 8.19 -7.61
N ILE A 35 -0.83 6.89 -7.89
CA ILE A 35 0.45 6.35 -8.38
C ILE A 35 0.81 7.01 -9.73
N ASP A 36 -0.15 7.10 -10.64
CA ASP A 36 0.04 7.61 -12.00
C ASP A 36 0.50 9.07 -12.07
N VAL A 37 0.14 9.87 -11.06
CA VAL A 37 0.55 11.29 -10.95
C VAL A 37 1.74 11.51 -10.00
N GLY A 38 2.29 10.44 -9.42
CA GLY A 38 3.47 10.49 -8.56
C GLY A 38 3.18 10.81 -7.08
N GLU A 39 1.93 10.76 -6.66
CA GLU A 39 1.47 11.04 -5.28
C GLU A 39 1.57 9.77 -4.41
N TYR A 40 2.76 9.17 -4.36
CA TYR A 40 2.97 7.83 -3.77
C TYR A 40 2.67 7.73 -2.27
N GLY A 41 2.92 8.81 -1.52
CA GLY A 41 2.60 8.88 -0.09
C GLY A 41 1.10 8.81 0.14
N ILE A 42 0.34 9.57 -0.67
CA ILE A 42 -1.13 9.55 -0.65
C ILE A 42 -1.63 8.18 -1.08
N ALA A 43 -1.05 7.59 -2.13
CA ALA A 43 -1.41 6.24 -2.57
C ALA A 43 -1.28 5.20 -1.42
N LEU A 44 -0.17 5.23 -0.67
CA LEU A 44 0.03 4.34 0.47
C LEU A 44 -0.93 4.64 1.63
N GLU A 45 -1.20 5.92 1.92
CA GLU A 45 -2.18 6.32 2.93
C GLU A 45 -3.58 5.82 2.57
N THR A 46 -4.02 6.00 1.32
CA THR A 46 -5.30 5.50 0.81
C THR A 46 -5.41 3.98 0.92
N ILE A 47 -4.35 3.22 0.61
CA ILE A 47 -4.33 1.76 0.82
C ILE A 47 -4.58 1.41 2.29
N ILE A 48 -3.87 2.07 3.22
CA ILE A 48 -4.01 1.83 4.66
C ILE A 48 -5.41 2.18 5.15
N ASP A 49 -5.98 3.28 4.64
CA ASP A 49 -7.32 3.73 5.00
C ASP A 49 -8.37 2.74 4.49
N ILE A 50 -8.31 2.30 3.22
CA ILE A 50 -9.21 1.26 2.68
C ILE A 50 -9.15 -0.02 3.51
N ILE A 51 -7.93 -0.50 3.85
CA ILE A 51 -7.77 -1.71 4.69
C ILE A 51 -8.50 -1.55 6.03
N ASN A 52 -8.34 -0.39 6.68
CA ASN A 52 -8.91 -0.14 7.99
C ASN A 52 -10.42 0.10 7.97
N GLU A 53 -10.90 0.93 7.04
CA GLU A 53 -12.30 1.35 6.94
C GLU A 53 -13.18 0.20 6.47
N GLU A 54 -12.75 -0.53 5.44
CA GLU A 54 -13.49 -1.67 4.88
C GLU A 54 -13.17 -2.99 5.57
N SER A 55 -12.31 -2.96 6.59
CA SER A 55 -11.86 -4.15 7.34
C SER A 55 -11.34 -5.27 6.43
N LYS A 56 -10.56 -4.90 5.40
CA LYS A 56 -9.99 -5.86 4.46
C LYS A 56 -9.00 -6.77 5.18
N ASN A 57 -9.02 -8.05 4.86
CA ASN A 57 -7.94 -8.96 5.26
C ASN A 57 -6.78 -8.84 4.27
N ILE A 58 -5.56 -8.89 4.77
CA ILE A 58 -4.35 -8.79 3.98
C ILE A 58 -3.39 -9.93 4.31
N THR A 59 -2.57 -10.30 3.33
CA THR A 59 -1.54 -11.32 3.51
C THR A 59 -0.28 -10.72 4.15
N ASN A 60 0.58 -11.57 4.70
CA ASN A 60 1.92 -11.16 5.14
C ASN A 60 2.76 -10.55 3.99
N GLU A 61 2.48 -10.94 2.73
CA GLU A 61 3.14 -10.35 1.56
C GLU A 61 2.70 -8.90 1.34
N ALA A 62 1.40 -8.60 1.48
CA ALA A 62 0.89 -7.24 1.41
C ALA A 62 1.46 -6.37 2.54
N GLU A 63 1.52 -6.88 3.77
CA GLU A 63 2.17 -6.19 4.90
C GLU A 63 3.63 -5.85 4.58
N PHE A 64 4.40 -6.82 4.08
CA PHE A 64 5.80 -6.63 3.71
C PHE A 64 5.97 -5.53 2.64
N LEU A 65 5.09 -5.51 1.63
CA LEU A 65 5.13 -4.51 0.56
C LEU A 65 4.73 -3.11 1.07
N ILE A 66 3.74 -3.02 1.95
CA ILE A 66 3.37 -1.76 2.64
C ILE A 66 4.55 -1.21 3.44
N GLU A 67 5.19 -2.05 4.24
CA GLU A 67 6.35 -1.67 5.04
C GLU A 67 7.53 -1.27 4.16
N LYS A 68 7.76 -1.98 3.04
CA LYS A 68 8.80 -1.65 2.07
C LYS A 68 8.54 -0.29 1.41
N ALA A 69 7.33 -0.02 0.94
CA ALA A 69 6.97 1.25 0.33
C ALA A 69 7.19 2.42 1.31
N GLY A 70 6.71 2.28 2.55
CA GLY A 70 6.93 3.26 3.61
C GLY A 70 8.42 3.50 3.90
N ARG A 71 9.25 2.44 3.92
CA ARG A 71 10.71 2.57 4.11
C ARG A 71 11.37 3.35 2.99
N ILE A 72 11.07 3.06 1.72
CA ILE A 72 11.68 3.78 0.58
C ILE A 72 11.30 5.26 0.63
N MET A 73 10.07 5.57 1.07
CA MET A 73 9.57 6.94 1.23
C MET A 73 10.04 7.63 2.54
N ASN A 74 10.84 6.97 3.38
CA ASN A 74 11.25 7.45 4.71
C ASN A 74 10.08 7.80 5.64
N MET A 75 8.98 7.05 5.57
CA MET A 75 7.83 7.15 6.48
C MET A 75 8.06 6.33 7.76
N ASP A 76 7.26 6.60 8.80
CA ASP A 76 7.27 5.81 10.04
C ASP A 76 6.59 4.45 9.82
N THR A 77 7.39 3.45 9.47
CA THR A 77 6.89 2.10 9.17
C THR A 77 6.39 1.35 10.39
N THR A 78 6.84 1.72 11.60
CA THR A 78 6.31 1.13 12.84
C THR A 78 4.86 1.55 13.01
N SER A 79 4.57 2.85 12.86
CA SER A 79 3.20 3.36 12.94
C SER A 79 2.32 2.78 11.83
N ILE A 80 2.84 2.62 10.61
CA ILE A 80 2.10 2.01 9.49
C ILE A 80 1.72 0.55 9.81
N VAL A 81 2.69 -0.28 10.21
CA VAL A 81 2.46 -1.70 10.50
C VAL A 81 1.49 -1.86 11.68
N ASP A 82 1.64 -1.04 12.72
CA ASP A 82 0.73 -1.06 13.87
C ASP A 82 -0.74 -0.83 13.46
N LYS A 83 -0.99 0.09 12.51
CA LYS A 83 -2.34 0.39 12.00
C LYS A 83 -2.97 -0.80 11.30
N ILE A 84 -2.20 -1.59 10.56
CA ILE A 84 -2.72 -2.70 9.73
C ILE A 84 -2.61 -4.08 10.40
N SER A 85 -1.86 -4.20 11.50
CA SER A 85 -1.52 -5.47 12.15
C SER A 85 -2.71 -6.37 12.49
N LYS A 86 -3.88 -5.79 12.79
CA LYS A 86 -5.12 -6.51 13.11
C LYS A 86 -5.80 -7.16 11.89
N HIS A 87 -5.37 -6.82 10.68
CA HIS A 87 -5.94 -7.26 9.41
C HIS A 87 -5.14 -8.37 8.72
N ILE A 88 -4.00 -8.78 9.30
CA ILE A 88 -3.11 -9.77 8.71
C ILE A 88 -3.71 -11.17 8.94
N ASP A 89 -3.93 -11.89 7.84
CA ASP A 89 -4.35 -13.30 7.89
C ASP A 89 -3.24 -14.15 8.54
N LYS A 90 -3.63 -14.93 9.56
CA LYS A 90 -2.75 -15.76 10.37
C LYS A 90 -2.58 -17.17 9.82
#